data_AF-A0A524GLW0-F1
#
_entry.id   AF-A0A524GLW0-F1
#
_cell.length_a   1.000
_cell.length_b   1.000
_cell.length_c   1.000
_cell.angle_alpha   90.00
_cell.angle_beta   90.00
_cell.angle_gamma   90.00
#
_symmetry.space_group_name_H-M   'P 1'
#
loop_
_entity.id
_entity.type
_entity.pdbx_description
1 polymer ?
#
loop_
_entity_poly.entity_id
_entity_poly.type
_entity_poly.pdbx_seq_one_letter_code
_entity_poly.pdbx_strand_id
1 'polypeptide(L)'
;MLHLRAAARRRGDMRLRRVVVLLAVLFQVTGAAVVFAGAQARVEGNVTDSMGNPIPDVKVTITSPQVSTFKMVVDGDKKGVFKFLLLDATRNYLFHVEAVGYQPQERPFKVAAGSTDTVFEFTLNTVQEAAASGTASFLEQPGFKEMAEGRKLYEAGDKMAALAKFKEAVAAKPDLIQALTAVAELSFGAGGYQGALDAAESCLEQDDESIDCLAIAANAAHTIGDDAAYAGYMARYEEANPEDPTILYNAAAGFLNKLDDDGARPLLERCLEADPDFPQCNFEYGMLLLRTGDMAGAKTYLEKYLEVAPDGPDAATAVETIKYL
;
A
#
# COMPACT_ATOMS: atom_id res chain seq x y z
N MET A 1 -56.24 -1.72 -54.93
CA MET A 1 -57.24 -1.22 -55.91
C MET A 1 -57.35 0.30 -55.76
N LEU A 2 -57.14 0.98 -56.87
CA LEU A 2 -57.51 2.35 -57.27
C LEU A 2 -57.76 3.48 -56.23
N HIS A 3 -56.96 4.53 -56.39
CA HIS A 3 -57.28 5.97 -56.47
C HIS A 3 -58.73 6.45 -56.30
N LEU A 4 -58.90 7.62 -55.64
CA LEU A 4 -59.66 8.83 -56.07
C LEU A 4 -59.75 9.81 -54.87
N ARG A 5 -59.00 10.92 -54.78
CA ARG A 5 -59.10 12.26 -55.41
C ARG A 5 -60.44 13.03 -55.28
N ALA A 6 -60.29 14.27 -54.82
CA ALA A 6 -61.12 15.49 -55.05
C ALA A 6 -62.37 15.64 -54.13
N ALA A 7 -62.90 16.81 -53.76
CA ALA A 7 -62.76 18.23 -54.16
C ALA A 7 -63.40 19.08 -53.02
N ALA A 8 -62.84 20.21 -52.58
CA ALA A 8 -63.08 21.60 -53.02
C ALA A 8 -64.31 22.37 -52.44
N ARG A 9 -64.04 23.62 -52.00
CA ARG A 9 -64.89 24.85 -52.05
C ARG A 9 -66.08 24.94 -51.07
N ARG A 10 -66.51 26.08 -50.48
CA ARG A 10 -66.53 27.54 -50.76
C ARG A 10 -66.60 28.27 -49.39
N ARG A 11 -65.91 29.39 -49.13
CA ARG A 11 -66.21 30.81 -49.47
C ARG A 11 -67.54 31.36 -48.91
N GLY A 12 -67.44 32.37 -48.05
CA GLY A 12 -68.54 33.22 -47.59
C GLY A 12 -68.02 34.46 -46.86
N ASP A 13 -67.59 35.46 -47.62
CA ASP A 13 -67.34 36.84 -47.18
C ASP A 13 -68.62 37.50 -46.66
N MET A 14 -68.52 38.33 -45.60
CA MET A 14 -69.23 39.61 -45.58
C MET A 14 -68.64 40.60 -44.56
N ARG A 15 -68.20 41.75 -45.09
CA ARG A 15 -67.83 42.98 -44.39
C ARG A 15 -69.10 43.79 -44.04
N LEU A 16 -69.16 44.49 -42.90
CA LEU A 16 -69.44 45.95 -42.84
C LEU A 16 -69.38 46.60 -41.42
N ARG A 17 -68.55 47.64 -41.32
CA ARG A 17 -68.66 48.96 -40.62
C ARG A 17 -69.29 49.14 -39.21
N ARG A 18 -68.41 49.57 -38.28
CA ARG A 18 -68.44 50.68 -37.28
C ARG A 18 -69.80 51.27 -36.81
N VAL A 19 -70.04 51.30 -35.49
CA VAL A 19 -70.35 52.49 -34.64
C VAL A 19 -70.13 52.10 -33.16
N VAL A 20 -69.58 53.06 -32.38
CA VAL A 20 -69.23 53.00 -30.95
C VAL A 20 -70.46 53.22 -30.06
N VAL A 21 -70.65 52.39 -29.02
CA VAL A 21 -71.35 52.78 -27.78
C VAL A 21 -70.65 52.09 -26.59
N LEU A 22 -70.15 52.92 -25.67
CA LEU A 22 -69.58 52.52 -24.38
C LEU A 22 -70.63 51.82 -23.50
N LEU A 23 -70.26 50.70 -22.90
CA LEU A 23 -70.83 50.24 -21.62
C LEU A 23 -69.72 49.58 -20.81
N ALA A 24 -69.38 50.24 -19.71
CA ALA A 24 -68.38 49.83 -18.75
C ALA A 24 -68.83 48.55 -18.02
N VAL A 25 -68.02 47.50 -18.08
CA VAL A 25 -68.07 46.38 -17.14
C VAL A 25 -66.72 46.31 -16.45
N LEU A 26 -66.74 46.69 -15.18
CA LEU A 26 -65.64 46.63 -14.25
C LEU A 26 -65.38 45.14 -13.90
N PHE A 27 -64.40 44.51 -14.54
CA PHE A 27 -63.89 43.21 -14.11
C PHE A 27 -62.63 43.46 -13.27
N GLN A 28 -62.78 43.48 -11.95
CA GLN A 28 -61.63 43.44 -11.05
C GLN A 28 -61.01 42.05 -11.14
N VAL A 29 -59.95 41.93 -11.94
CA VAL A 29 -59.02 40.81 -11.83
C VAL A 29 -58.17 41.08 -10.59
N THR A 30 -58.56 40.54 -9.45
CA THR A 30 -57.64 40.33 -8.34
C THR A 30 -56.63 39.28 -8.78
N GLY A 31 -55.54 39.75 -9.38
CA GLY A 31 -54.34 38.94 -9.53
C GLY A 31 -53.77 38.69 -8.14
N ALA A 32 -54.25 37.65 -7.46
CA ALA A 32 -53.46 37.01 -6.43
C ALA A 32 -52.30 36.33 -7.15
N ALA A 33 -51.20 37.06 -7.34
CA ALA A 33 -49.91 36.41 -7.53
C ALA A 33 -49.69 35.59 -6.28
N VAL A 34 -49.96 34.29 -6.36
CA VAL A 34 -49.47 33.34 -5.37
C VAL A 34 -47.96 33.43 -5.49
N VAL A 35 -47.34 34.23 -4.64
CA VAL A 35 -45.91 34.17 -4.40
C VAL A 35 -45.70 32.81 -3.76
N PHE A 36 -45.46 31.79 -4.58
CA PHE A 36 -44.80 30.60 -4.08
C PHE A 36 -43.51 31.12 -3.45
N ALA A 37 -43.44 31.09 -2.11
CA ALA A 37 -42.17 31.18 -1.42
C ALA A 37 -41.32 30.08 -2.04
N GLY A 38 -40.47 30.46 -2.99
CA GLY A 38 -39.82 29.51 -3.87
C GLY A 38 -39.04 28.54 -3.01
N ALA A 39 -39.06 27.27 -3.38
CA ALA A 39 -38.10 26.29 -2.87
C ALA A 39 -36.67 26.62 -3.35
N GLN A 40 -36.33 27.91 -3.50
CA GLN A 40 -35.01 28.36 -3.90
C GLN A 40 -34.18 28.56 -2.65
N ALA A 41 -32.91 28.19 -2.72
CA ALA A 41 -31.96 28.39 -1.64
C ALA A 41 -30.69 29.04 -2.15
N ARG A 42 -30.21 30.05 -1.42
CA ARG A 42 -28.88 30.61 -1.63
C ARG A 42 -27.89 29.74 -0.89
N VAL A 43 -26.93 29.22 -1.65
CA VAL A 43 -25.89 28.36 -1.14
C VAL A 43 -24.57 29.11 -1.24
N GLU A 44 -23.88 29.16 -0.11
CA GLU A 44 -22.50 29.60 0.00
C GLU A 44 -21.68 28.42 0.51
N GLY A 45 -20.46 28.27 0.02
CA GLY A 45 -19.55 27.27 0.57
C GLY A 45 -18.14 27.81 0.69
N ASN A 46 -17.49 27.44 1.79
CA ASN A 46 -16.10 27.76 2.11
C ASN A 46 -15.29 26.48 2.01
N VAL A 47 -14.23 26.50 1.22
CA VAL A 47 -13.33 25.36 1.03
C VAL A 47 -11.96 25.71 1.61
N THR A 48 -11.54 24.96 2.62
CA THR A 48 -10.25 25.12 3.28
C THR A 48 -9.41 23.86 3.22
N ASP A 49 -8.11 23.99 3.47
CA ASP A 49 -7.22 22.86 3.76
C ASP A 49 -7.37 22.39 5.22
N SER A 50 -6.63 21.33 5.56
CA SER A 50 -6.53 20.74 6.91
C SER A 50 -6.06 21.71 8.00
N MET A 51 -5.39 22.81 7.62
CA MET A 51 -4.89 23.87 8.51
C MET A 51 -5.86 25.06 8.60
N GLY A 52 -6.99 25.03 7.89
CA GLY A 52 -7.98 26.10 7.85
C GLY A 52 -7.65 27.23 6.87
N ASN A 53 -6.64 27.08 6.01
CA ASN A 53 -6.34 28.06 4.97
C ASN A 53 -7.32 27.90 3.79
N PRO A 54 -7.80 29.00 3.19
CA PRO A 54 -8.69 28.93 2.04
C PRO A 54 -7.99 28.32 0.81
N ILE A 55 -8.68 27.44 0.09
CA ILE A 55 -8.17 26.82 -1.16
C ILE A 55 -8.67 27.62 -2.36
N PRO A 56 -7.79 28.32 -3.12
CA PRO A 56 -8.20 29.09 -4.27
C PRO A 56 -8.61 28.20 -5.45
N ASP A 57 -9.46 28.75 -6.33
CA ASP A 57 -9.81 28.16 -7.63
C ASP A 57 -10.40 26.73 -7.55
N VAL A 58 -11.11 26.43 -6.45
CA VAL A 58 -11.82 25.17 -6.26
C VAL A 58 -12.94 25.01 -7.29
N LYS A 59 -13.15 23.80 -7.80
CA LYS A 59 -14.28 23.48 -8.68
C LYS A 59 -15.31 22.65 -7.94
N VAL A 60 -16.57 23.08 -8.00
CA VAL A 60 -17.69 22.42 -7.35
C VAL A 60 -18.69 21.96 -8.39
N THR A 61 -18.83 20.64 -8.55
CA THR A 61 -19.84 20.03 -9.41
C THR A 61 -21.02 19.56 -8.56
N ILE A 62 -22.20 20.11 -8.82
CA ILE A 62 -23.44 19.76 -8.11
C ILE A 62 -24.30 18.92 -9.05
N THR A 63 -24.69 17.74 -8.58
CA THR A 63 -25.61 16.82 -9.28
C THR A 63 -26.78 16.45 -8.38
N SER A 64 -27.84 15.86 -8.94
CA SER A 64 -28.92 15.28 -8.13
C SER A 64 -29.16 13.83 -8.56
N PRO A 65 -29.09 12.85 -7.64
CA PRO A 65 -29.42 11.46 -7.98
C PRO A 65 -30.91 11.30 -8.37
N GLN A 66 -31.75 12.28 -8.03
CA GLN A 66 -33.18 12.31 -8.35
C GLN A 66 -33.47 12.97 -9.71
N VAL A 67 -32.48 13.64 -10.31
CA VAL A 67 -32.58 14.33 -11.61
C VAL A 67 -31.29 14.08 -12.38
N SER A 68 -31.24 12.99 -13.13
CA SER A 68 -30.04 12.55 -13.85
C SER A 68 -29.49 13.56 -14.85
N THR A 69 -30.32 14.48 -15.35
CA THR A 69 -29.90 15.56 -16.28
C THR A 69 -29.38 16.81 -15.57
N PHE A 70 -29.56 16.91 -14.25
CA PHE A 70 -29.13 18.08 -13.50
C PHE A 70 -27.63 17.99 -13.19
N LYS A 71 -26.86 18.89 -13.78
CA LYS A 71 -25.46 19.14 -13.47
C LYS A 71 -25.20 20.63 -13.48
N MET A 72 -24.60 21.14 -12.42
CA MET A 72 -24.13 22.51 -12.30
C MET A 72 -22.65 22.48 -11.92
N VAL A 73 -21.86 23.38 -12.48
CA VAL A 73 -20.44 23.54 -12.14
C VAL A 73 -20.22 24.98 -11.73
N VAL A 74 -19.59 25.19 -10.58
CA VAL A 74 -19.30 26.51 -10.01
C VAL A 74 -17.84 26.53 -9.60
N ASP A 75 -17.12 27.55 -10.03
CA ASP A 75 -15.74 27.80 -9.58
C ASP A 75 -15.78 28.70 -8.33
N GLY A 76 -14.96 28.37 -7.33
CA GLY A 76 -14.74 29.18 -6.15
C GLY A 76 -13.75 30.32 -6.41
N ASP A 77 -13.82 31.35 -5.58
CA ASP A 77 -12.92 32.49 -5.68
C ASP A 77 -11.54 32.22 -5.06
N LYS A 78 -10.68 33.25 -5.06
CA LYS A 78 -9.33 33.18 -4.47
C LYS A 78 -9.31 32.95 -2.95
N LYS A 79 -10.47 33.07 -2.29
CA LYS A 79 -10.65 32.80 -0.86
C LYS A 79 -11.33 31.45 -0.62
N GLY A 80 -11.45 30.61 -1.65
CA GLY A 80 -12.11 29.31 -1.56
C GLY A 80 -13.60 29.41 -1.33
N VAL A 81 -14.22 30.56 -1.65
CA VAL A 81 -15.65 30.78 -1.47
C VAL A 81 -16.36 30.60 -2.81
N PHE A 82 -17.40 29.77 -2.83
CA PHE A 82 -18.31 29.65 -3.97
C PHE A 82 -19.73 29.99 -3.56
N LYS A 83 -20.51 30.60 -4.48
CA LYS A 83 -21.89 31.00 -4.23
C LYS A 83 -22.76 30.67 -5.43
N PHE A 84 -23.94 30.12 -5.19
CA PHE A 84 -24.92 29.88 -6.26
C PHE A 84 -26.36 29.86 -5.73
N LEU A 85 -27.31 29.93 -6.67
CA LEU A 85 -28.73 29.83 -6.37
C LEU A 85 -29.25 28.45 -6.80
N LEU A 86 -29.74 27.68 -5.83
CA LEU A 86 -30.41 26.42 -6.08
C LEU A 86 -31.90 26.67 -6.32
N LEU A 87 -32.44 26.22 -7.45
CA LEU A 87 -33.83 26.52 -7.84
C LEU A 87 -34.87 25.59 -7.21
N ASP A 88 -34.45 24.42 -6.71
CA ASP A 88 -35.31 23.42 -6.08
C ASP A 88 -34.62 22.73 -4.89
N ALA A 89 -34.54 23.43 -3.76
CA ALA A 89 -34.05 22.97 -2.47
C ALA A 89 -34.83 21.79 -1.87
N THR A 90 -35.95 21.35 -2.46
CA THR A 90 -36.69 20.17 -1.94
C THR A 90 -36.00 18.84 -2.25
N ARG A 91 -35.02 18.85 -3.16
CA ARG A 91 -34.29 17.65 -3.62
C ARG A 91 -32.98 17.44 -2.87
N ASN A 92 -32.49 16.21 -2.97
CA ASN A 92 -31.15 15.86 -2.53
C ASN A 92 -30.15 16.15 -3.65
N TYR A 93 -29.02 16.72 -3.26
CA TYR A 93 -27.92 17.07 -4.16
C TYR A 93 -26.64 16.41 -3.68
N LEU A 94 -25.76 16.08 -4.61
CA LEU A 94 -24.40 15.60 -4.34
C LEU A 94 -23.44 16.68 -4.84
N PHE A 95 -22.58 17.14 -3.94
CA PHE A 95 -21.55 18.11 -4.27
C PHE A 95 -20.24 17.35 -4.38
N HIS A 96 -19.60 17.44 -5.53
CA HIS A 96 -18.24 16.98 -5.78
C HIS A 96 -17.34 18.21 -5.82
N VAL A 97 -16.47 18.33 -4.82
CA VAL A 97 -15.56 19.46 -4.64
C VAL A 97 -14.15 18.98 -4.98
N GLU A 98 -13.48 19.63 -5.93
CA GLU A 98 -12.14 19.26 -6.37
C GLU A 98 -11.24 20.49 -6.49
N ALA A 99 -9.96 20.32 -6.15
CA ALA A 99 -8.92 21.33 -6.32
C ALA A 99 -7.60 20.64 -6.67
N VAL A 100 -6.74 21.33 -7.44
CA VAL A 100 -5.45 20.77 -7.87
C VAL A 100 -4.57 20.48 -6.64
N GLY A 101 -4.07 19.24 -6.52
CA GLY A 101 -3.24 18.81 -5.39
C GLY A 101 -4.01 18.27 -4.18
N TYR A 102 -5.35 18.31 -4.22
CA TYR A 102 -6.23 17.83 -3.15
C TYR A 102 -7.03 16.60 -3.60
N GLN A 103 -7.36 15.73 -2.64
CA GLN A 103 -8.31 14.66 -2.89
C GLN A 103 -9.72 15.24 -3.05
N PRO A 104 -10.44 14.91 -4.13
CA PRO A 104 -11.82 15.34 -4.28
C PRO A 104 -12.70 14.80 -3.16
N GLN A 105 -13.66 15.61 -2.72
CA GLN A 105 -14.62 15.22 -1.71
C GLN A 105 -16.03 15.25 -2.28
N GLU A 106 -16.77 14.15 -2.11
CA GLU A 106 -18.19 14.09 -2.39
C GLU A 106 -19.00 14.14 -1.10
N ARG A 107 -20.02 15.01 -1.04
CA ARG A 107 -20.92 15.08 0.11
C ARG A 107 -22.38 15.25 -0.34
N PRO A 108 -23.30 14.36 0.08
CA PRO A 108 -24.72 14.56 -0.16
C PRO A 108 -25.26 15.64 0.77
N PHE A 109 -26.19 16.45 0.26
CA PHE A 109 -26.86 17.49 1.02
C PHE A 109 -28.35 17.52 0.74
N LYS A 110 -29.08 17.88 1.78
CA LYS A 110 -30.48 18.28 1.71
C LYS A 110 -30.58 19.72 2.19
N VAL A 111 -31.00 20.61 1.32
CA VAL A 111 -31.16 22.03 1.67
C VAL A 111 -32.50 22.22 2.36
N ALA A 112 -32.53 22.93 3.48
CA ALA A 112 -33.78 23.19 4.19
C ALA A 112 -34.62 24.22 3.41
N ALA A 113 -35.90 23.92 3.16
CA ALA A 113 -36.79 24.87 2.48
C ALA A 113 -36.98 26.13 3.36
N GLY A 114 -36.69 27.30 2.80
CA GLY A 114 -36.82 28.60 3.48
C GLY A 114 -35.55 29.10 4.21
N SER A 115 -34.41 28.40 4.14
CA SER A 115 -33.14 28.96 4.62
C SER A 115 -32.63 30.01 3.64
N THR A 116 -32.30 31.19 4.17
CA THR A 116 -31.84 32.33 3.37
C THR A 116 -30.32 32.41 3.25
N ASP A 117 -29.58 31.78 4.18
CA ASP A 117 -28.12 31.71 4.20
C ASP A 117 -27.65 30.30 4.60
N THR A 118 -27.48 29.39 3.62
CA THR A 118 -26.90 28.07 3.89
C THR A 118 -25.41 28.12 3.55
N VAL A 119 -24.56 28.17 4.57
CA VAL A 119 -23.10 28.12 4.42
C VAL A 119 -22.63 26.69 4.63
N PHE A 120 -21.86 26.15 3.69
CA PHE A 120 -21.27 24.81 3.77
C PHE A 120 -19.76 24.88 3.86
N GLU A 121 -19.20 24.24 4.88
CA GLU A 121 -17.75 24.13 5.03
C GLU A 121 -17.27 22.80 4.46
N PHE A 122 -16.23 22.86 3.65
CA PHE A 122 -15.51 21.72 3.10
C PHE A 122 -14.05 21.85 3.50
N THR A 123 -13.48 20.75 3.97
CA THR A 123 -12.06 20.66 4.28
C THR A 123 -11.48 19.59 3.39
N LEU A 124 -10.63 19.98 2.45
CA LEU A 124 -9.96 19.04 1.56
C LEU A 124 -8.57 18.69 2.12
N ASN A 125 -8.26 17.40 2.10
CA ASN A 125 -6.91 16.92 2.38
C ASN A 125 -6.12 16.86 1.08
N THR A 126 -4.84 17.18 1.13
CA THR A 126 -3.92 16.91 0.03
C THR A 126 -3.86 15.42 -0.26
N VAL A 127 -3.44 15.04 -1.47
CA VAL A 127 -3.21 13.62 -1.82
C VAL A 127 -2.23 12.96 -0.84
N GLN A 128 -1.23 13.71 -0.38
CA GLN A 128 -0.23 13.26 0.57
C GLN A 128 -0.80 13.06 1.98
N GLU A 129 -1.61 14.00 2.48
CA GLU A 129 -2.26 13.88 3.80
C GLU A 129 -3.28 12.74 3.81
N ALA A 130 -4.03 12.56 2.73
CA ALA A 130 -4.96 11.43 2.60
C ALA A 130 -4.21 10.09 2.58
N ALA A 131 -3.07 10.01 1.89
CA ALA A 131 -2.21 8.83 1.90
C ALA A 131 -1.62 8.58 3.29
N ALA A 132 -1.07 9.61 3.95
CA ALA A 132 -0.50 9.52 5.29
C ALA A 132 -1.54 9.13 6.34
N SER A 133 -2.75 9.69 6.26
CA SER A 133 -3.88 9.32 7.12
C SER A 133 -4.35 7.89 6.84
N GLY A 134 -4.33 7.45 5.58
CA GLY A 134 -4.63 6.07 5.20
C GLY A 134 -3.61 5.09 5.78
N THR A 135 -2.32 5.39 5.66
CA THR A 135 -1.23 4.61 6.27
C THR A 135 -1.32 4.61 7.80
N ALA A 136 -1.55 5.77 8.43
CA ALA A 136 -1.73 5.86 9.87
C ALA A 136 -2.94 5.04 10.33
N SER A 137 -4.08 5.13 9.63
CA SER A 137 -5.26 4.33 9.94
C SER A 137 -5.02 2.83 9.73
N PHE A 138 -4.17 2.44 8.78
CA PHE A 138 -3.78 1.05 8.57
C PHE A 138 -2.91 0.54 9.72
N LEU A 139 -1.93 1.33 10.15
CA LEU A 139 -1.06 0.99 11.27
C LEU A 139 -1.80 0.96 12.62
N GLU A 140 -2.94 1.63 12.77
CA GLU A 140 -3.78 1.53 13.96
C GLU A 140 -4.73 0.32 13.97
N GLN A 141 -4.76 -0.49 12.89
CA GLN A 141 -5.55 -1.72 12.87
C GLN A 141 -4.95 -2.78 13.82
N PRO A 142 -5.79 -3.61 14.47
CA PRO A 142 -5.31 -4.73 15.28
C PRO A 142 -4.36 -5.64 14.51
N GLY A 143 -3.29 -6.09 15.15
CA GLY A 143 -2.19 -6.82 14.53
C GLY A 143 -1.07 -5.88 14.09
N PHE A 144 -1.38 -4.93 13.21
CA PHE A 144 -0.39 -4.00 12.65
C PHE A 144 0.12 -2.98 13.67
N LYS A 145 -0.77 -2.53 14.57
CA LYS A 145 -0.40 -1.63 15.66
C LYS A 145 0.60 -2.27 16.61
N GLU A 146 0.27 -3.45 17.09
CA GLU A 146 1.09 -4.21 18.02
C GLU A 146 2.42 -4.60 17.37
N MET A 147 2.41 -4.93 16.08
CA MET A 147 3.63 -5.18 15.31
C MET A 147 4.53 -3.93 15.23
N ALA A 148 3.95 -2.74 14.98
CA ALA A 148 4.70 -1.49 14.93
C ALA A 148 5.27 -1.11 16.31
N GLU A 149 4.50 -1.30 17.38
CA GLU A 149 4.96 -1.13 18.76
C GLU A 149 6.10 -2.11 19.10
N GLY A 150 5.96 -3.38 18.70
CA GLY A 150 6.98 -4.42 18.87
C GLY A 150 8.29 -4.08 18.17
N ARG A 151 8.23 -3.60 16.92
CA ARG A 151 9.40 -3.15 16.16
C ARG A 151 10.13 -2.00 16.88
N LYS A 152 9.39 -1.01 17.37
CA LYS A 152 9.97 0.12 18.11
C LYS A 152 10.68 -0.33 19.38
N LEU A 153 10.12 -1.30 20.11
CA LEU A 153 10.74 -1.88 21.29
C LEU A 153 11.99 -2.69 20.95
N TYR A 154 11.96 -3.44 19.85
CA TYR A 154 13.10 -4.20 19.35
C TYR A 154 14.28 -3.28 19.01
N GLU A 155 14.01 -2.20 18.28
CA GLU A 155 15.01 -1.16 17.93
C GLU A 155 15.56 -0.45 19.17
N ALA A 156 14.75 -0.30 20.22
CA ALA A 156 15.18 0.22 21.52
C ALA A 156 15.98 -0.80 22.36
N GLY A 157 16.14 -2.03 21.88
CA GLY A 157 16.86 -3.12 22.55
C GLY A 157 16.04 -3.88 23.59
N ASP A 158 14.78 -3.52 23.82
CA ASP A 158 13.89 -4.22 24.75
C ASP A 158 13.25 -5.43 24.06
N LYS A 159 14.06 -6.48 23.87
CA LYS A 159 13.65 -7.71 23.18
C LYS A 159 12.50 -8.44 23.86
N MET A 160 12.39 -8.36 25.19
CA MET A 160 11.30 -9.01 25.92
C MET A 160 9.98 -8.29 25.73
N ALA A 161 9.95 -6.96 25.82
CA ALA A 161 8.75 -6.18 25.55
C ALA A 161 8.36 -6.26 24.07
N ALA A 162 9.34 -6.28 23.16
CA ALA A 162 9.11 -6.49 21.74
C ALA A 162 8.42 -7.83 21.46
N LEU A 163 8.94 -8.92 22.04
CA LEU A 163 8.34 -10.25 21.92
C LEU A 163 6.88 -10.27 22.41
N ALA A 164 6.58 -9.62 23.53
CA ALA A 164 5.20 -9.52 24.02
C ALA A 164 4.29 -8.84 23.00
N LYS A 165 4.73 -7.74 22.40
CA LYS A 165 3.98 -7.01 21.36
C LYS A 165 3.82 -7.78 20.06
N PHE A 166 4.84 -8.52 19.61
CA PHE A 166 4.67 -9.39 18.45
C PHE A 166 3.71 -10.55 18.72
N LYS A 167 3.68 -11.09 19.95
CA LYS A 167 2.66 -12.10 20.33
C LYS A 167 1.25 -11.52 20.34
N GLU A 168 1.06 -10.28 20.81
CA GLU A 168 -0.23 -9.57 20.70
C GLU A 168 -0.61 -9.37 19.22
N ALA A 169 0.35 -9.03 18.36
CA ALA A 169 0.14 -8.88 16.93
C ALA A 169 -0.36 -10.17 16.27
N VAL A 170 0.30 -11.30 16.55
CA VAL A 170 -0.10 -12.64 16.06
C VAL A 170 -1.48 -13.03 16.60
N ALA A 171 -1.79 -12.73 17.87
CA ALA A 171 -3.10 -13.03 18.44
C ALA A 171 -4.23 -12.25 17.75
N ALA A 172 -3.98 -11.01 17.34
CA ALA A 172 -4.94 -10.18 16.61
C ALA A 172 -5.02 -10.55 15.11
N LYS A 173 -3.89 -10.94 14.51
CA LYS A 173 -3.77 -11.31 13.10
C LYS A 173 -2.82 -12.52 12.94
N PRO A 174 -3.36 -13.76 12.98
CA PRO A 174 -2.56 -14.99 12.97
C PRO A 174 -1.77 -15.25 11.68
N ASP A 175 -2.15 -14.61 10.57
CA ASP A 175 -1.52 -14.73 9.25
C ASP A 175 -0.44 -13.65 8.99
N LEU A 176 -0.08 -12.86 10.00
CA LEU A 176 0.92 -11.81 9.86
C LEU A 176 2.35 -12.39 9.91
N ILE A 177 2.83 -12.84 8.76
CA ILE A 177 4.15 -13.49 8.58
C ILE A 177 5.26 -12.77 9.35
N GLN A 178 5.39 -11.46 9.18
CA GLN A 178 6.48 -10.71 9.81
C GLN A 178 6.41 -10.70 11.35
N ALA A 179 5.20 -10.78 11.93
CA ALA A 179 5.04 -10.91 13.37
C ALA A 179 5.34 -12.35 13.83
N LEU A 180 4.93 -13.37 13.06
CA LEU A 180 5.28 -14.77 13.32
C LEU A 180 6.79 -14.99 13.30
N THR A 181 7.49 -14.50 12.27
CA THR A 181 8.96 -14.54 12.16
C THR A 181 9.62 -13.87 13.36
N ALA A 182 9.15 -12.68 13.75
CA ALA A 182 9.70 -11.95 14.89
C ALA A 182 9.45 -12.69 16.23
N VAL A 183 8.28 -13.32 16.41
CA VAL A 183 8.01 -14.16 17.58
C VAL A 183 8.93 -15.38 17.59
N ALA A 184 9.15 -16.02 16.45
CA ALA A 184 10.01 -17.19 16.32
C ALA A 184 11.46 -16.85 16.66
N GLU A 185 12.02 -15.82 16.03
CA GLU A 185 13.40 -15.37 16.23
C GLU A 185 13.66 -14.94 17.70
N LEU A 186 12.79 -14.09 18.25
CA LEU A 186 12.95 -13.60 19.62
C LEU A 186 12.70 -14.69 20.66
N SER A 187 11.79 -15.64 20.41
CA SER A 187 11.59 -16.78 21.30
C SER A 187 12.82 -17.69 21.29
N PHE A 188 13.43 -17.91 20.11
CA PHE A 188 14.66 -18.69 19.98
C PHE A 188 15.80 -18.04 20.78
N GLY A 189 16.04 -16.75 20.57
CA GLY A 189 17.07 -15.99 21.29
C GLY A 189 16.85 -15.91 22.80
N ALA A 190 15.60 -16.05 23.27
CA ALA A 190 15.25 -16.11 24.68
C ALA A 190 15.31 -17.53 25.29
N GLY A 191 15.71 -18.54 24.51
CA GLY A 191 15.77 -19.95 24.92
C GLY A 191 14.43 -20.68 24.91
N GLY A 192 13.36 -20.05 24.41
CA GLY A 192 12.03 -20.63 24.25
C GLY A 192 11.91 -21.44 22.97
N TYR A 193 12.77 -22.45 22.79
CA TYR A 193 12.96 -23.15 21.52
C TYR A 193 11.69 -23.83 20.97
N GLN A 194 10.88 -24.47 21.82
CA GLN A 194 9.61 -25.04 21.36
C GLN A 194 8.66 -23.96 20.85
N GLY A 195 8.50 -22.86 21.58
CA GLY A 195 7.64 -21.75 21.14
C GLY A 195 8.19 -21.04 19.89
N ALA A 196 9.51 -21.07 19.68
CA ALA A 196 10.13 -20.61 18.45
C ALA A 196 9.77 -21.51 17.26
N LEU A 197 9.83 -22.83 17.45
CA LEU A 197 9.43 -23.81 16.45
C LEU A 197 7.95 -23.66 16.10
N ASP A 198 7.06 -23.58 17.08
CA ASP A 198 5.61 -23.43 16.86
C ASP A 198 5.29 -22.16 16.03
N ALA A 199 5.97 -21.04 16.32
CA ALA A 199 5.81 -19.78 15.59
C ALA A 199 6.41 -19.83 14.18
N ALA A 200 7.55 -20.50 14.00
CA ALA A 200 8.15 -20.73 12.70
C ALA A 200 7.28 -21.65 11.83
N GLU A 201 6.70 -22.71 12.40
CA GLU A 201 5.73 -23.58 11.71
C GLU A 201 4.49 -22.80 11.27
N SER A 202 3.94 -21.97 12.16
CA SER A 202 2.81 -21.09 11.81
C SER A 202 3.17 -20.11 10.69
N CYS A 203 4.42 -19.63 10.63
CA CYS A 203 4.92 -18.83 9.51
C CYS A 203 4.96 -19.65 8.21
N LEU A 204 5.46 -20.88 8.29
CA LEU A 204 5.56 -21.79 7.14
C LEU A 204 4.19 -22.28 6.63
N GLU A 205 3.13 -22.19 7.43
CA GLU A 205 1.76 -22.39 6.96
C GLU A 205 1.27 -21.24 6.05
N GLN A 206 1.84 -20.04 6.19
CA GLN A 206 1.48 -18.87 5.38
C GLN A 206 2.40 -18.73 4.15
N ASP A 207 3.68 -19.07 4.31
CA ASP A 207 4.70 -19.03 3.28
C ASP A 207 5.65 -20.22 3.48
N ASP A 208 5.42 -21.28 2.73
CA ASP A 208 6.11 -22.56 2.87
C ASP A 208 7.57 -22.53 2.38
N GLU A 209 7.97 -21.49 1.65
CA GLU A 209 9.34 -21.29 1.17
C GLU A 209 10.04 -20.14 1.91
N SER A 210 9.46 -19.63 2.99
CA SER A 210 10.07 -18.57 3.81
C SER A 210 11.42 -19.04 4.40
N ILE A 211 12.51 -18.54 3.80
CA ILE A 211 13.89 -18.86 4.17
C ILE A 211 14.16 -18.56 5.65
N ASP A 212 13.71 -17.41 6.14
CA ASP A 212 13.87 -17.02 7.55
C ASP A 212 13.18 -18.02 8.49
N CYS A 213 11.95 -18.41 8.17
CA CYS A 213 11.18 -19.33 9.01
C CYS A 213 11.71 -20.77 8.91
N LEU A 214 12.18 -21.21 7.74
CA LEU A 214 12.87 -22.49 7.57
C LEU A 214 14.15 -22.55 8.42
N ALA A 215 14.96 -21.49 8.40
CA ALA A 215 16.18 -21.40 9.21
C ALA A 215 15.88 -21.43 10.71
N ILE A 216 14.90 -20.65 11.18
CA ILE A 216 14.51 -20.63 12.59
C ILE A 216 13.94 -21.99 13.02
N ALA A 217 13.08 -22.62 12.20
CA ALA A 217 12.53 -23.94 12.48
C ALA A 217 13.62 -25.01 12.57
N ALA A 218 14.57 -25.02 11.62
CA ALA A 218 15.72 -25.91 11.66
C ALA A 218 16.54 -25.71 12.93
N ASN A 219 16.93 -24.48 13.25
CA ASN A 219 17.72 -24.17 14.45
C ASN A 219 17.01 -24.56 15.74
N ALA A 220 15.70 -24.28 15.82
CA ALA A 220 14.86 -24.65 16.97
C ALA A 220 14.78 -26.18 17.13
N ALA A 221 14.47 -26.91 16.04
CA ALA A 221 14.41 -28.36 16.01
C ALA A 221 15.75 -29.01 16.42
N HIS A 222 16.87 -28.49 15.90
CA HIS A 222 18.20 -28.95 16.27
C HIS A 222 18.45 -28.79 17.78
N THR A 223 18.10 -27.62 18.32
CA THR A 223 18.37 -27.29 19.74
C THR A 223 17.53 -28.13 20.70
N ILE A 224 16.30 -28.51 20.32
CA ILE A 224 15.45 -29.40 21.12
C ILE A 224 15.77 -30.89 20.92
N GLY A 225 16.66 -31.23 19.98
CA GLY A 225 17.06 -32.60 19.68
C GLY A 225 16.08 -33.38 18.79
N ASP A 226 15.25 -32.68 18.02
CA ASP A 226 14.41 -33.30 16.99
C ASP A 226 15.18 -33.37 15.66
N ASP A 227 16.04 -34.38 15.55
CA ASP A 227 16.90 -34.58 14.38
C ASP A 227 16.10 -34.80 13.08
N ALA A 228 14.90 -35.40 13.18
CA ALA A 228 14.06 -35.66 12.02
C ALA A 228 13.45 -34.37 11.48
N ALA A 229 12.91 -33.52 12.37
CA ALA A 229 12.40 -32.22 12.00
C ALA A 229 13.52 -31.30 11.48
N TYR A 230 14.68 -31.28 12.15
CA TYR A 230 15.85 -30.54 11.69
C TYR A 230 16.24 -30.90 10.26
N ALA A 231 16.38 -32.20 9.96
CA ALA A 231 16.72 -32.67 8.62
C ALA A 231 15.65 -32.26 7.58
N GLY A 232 14.37 -32.33 7.95
CA GLY A 232 13.27 -31.91 7.08
C GLY A 232 13.30 -30.40 6.76
N TYR A 233 13.51 -29.56 7.77
CA TYR A 233 13.59 -28.11 7.58
C TYR A 233 14.85 -27.69 6.81
N MET A 234 16.00 -28.31 7.09
CA MET A 234 17.24 -28.03 6.36
C MET A 234 17.15 -28.44 4.89
N ALA A 235 16.54 -29.60 4.57
CA ALA A 235 16.35 -30.00 3.17
C ALA A 235 15.51 -28.96 2.40
N ARG A 236 14.43 -28.45 3.02
CA ARG A 236 13.61 -27.40 2.41
C ARG A 236 14.36 -26.06 2.31
N TYR A 237 15.16 -25.71 3.32
CA TYR A 237 16.00 -24.51 3.28
C TYR A 237 16.98 -24.56 2.10
N GLU A 238 17.64 -25.70 1.91
CA GLU A 238 18.58 -25.93 0.80
C GLU A 238 17.90 -25.85 -0.57
N GLU A 239 16.71 -26.44 -0.69
CA GLU A 239 15.92 -26.39 -1.94
C GLU A 239 15.45 -24.97 -2.27
N ALA A 240 15.02 -24.20 -1.27
CA ALA A 240 14.53 -22.85 -1.45
C ALA A 240 15.65 -21.79 -1.56
N ASN A 241 16.86 -22.08 -1.07
CA ASN A 241 18.00 -21.17 -1.07
C ASN A 241 19.28 -21.79 -1.69
N PRO A 242 19.25 -22.22 -2.96
CA PRO A 242 20.37 -22.91 -3.60
C PRO A 242 21.59 -22.02 -3.87
N GLU A 243 21.46 -20.70 -3.74
CA GLU A 243 22.56 -19.73 -3.88
C GLU A 243 23.12 -19.30 -2.52
N ASP A 244 22.66 -19.88 -1.40
CA ASP A 244 23.26 -19.63 -0.09
C ASP A 244 24.75 -20.03 -0.12
N PRO A 245 25.68 -19.14 0.30
CA PRO A 245 27.12 -19.41 0.28
C PRO A 245 27.51 -20.67 1.04
N THR A 246 26.84 -20.96 2.16
CA THR A 246 27.11 -22.17 2.95
C THR A 246 26.68 -23.42 2.20
N ILE A 247 25.54 -23.38 1.51
CA ILE A 247 25.04 -24.50 0.70
C ILE A 247 25.92 -24.73 -0.52
N LEU A 248 26.33 -23.67 -1.21
CA LEU A 248 27.28 -23.74 -2.33
C LEU A 248 28.64 -24.31 -1.90
N TYR A 249 29.16 -23.87 -0.76
CA TYR A 249 30.39 -24.41 -0.16
C TYR A 249 30.25 -25.90 0.20
N ASN A 250 29.15 -26.28 0.86
CA ASN A 250 28.88 -27.67 1.22
C ASN A 250 28.75 -28.57 -0.02
N ALA A 251 28.15 -28.08 -1.09
CA ALA A 251 28.10 -28.77 -2.37
C ALA A 251 29.50 -28.92 -2.99
N ALA A 252 30.36 -27.91 -2.86
CA ALA A 252 31.74 -27.95 -3.33
C ALA A 252 32.62 -28.94 -2.54
N ALA A 253 32.33 -29.17 -1.26
CA ALA A 253 33.13 -30.02 -0.37
C ALA A 253 33.36 -31.44 -0.93
N GLY A 254 32.38 -32.02 -1.63
CA GLY A 254 32.52 -33.34 -2.27
C GLY A 254 33.57 -33.38 -3.39
N PHE A 255 33.73 -32.28 -4.13
CA PHE A 255 34.74 -32.11 -5.17
C PHE A 255 36.10 -31.77 -4.56
N LEU A 256 36.14 -30.87 -3.59
CA LEU A 256 37.35 -30.47 -2.87
C LEU A 256 38.04 -31.66 -2.19
N ASN A 257 37.29 -32.52 -1.52
CA ASN A 257 37.82 -33.73 -0.88
C ASN A 257 38.45 -34.73 -1.87
N LYS A 258 38.06 -34.66 -3.15
CA LYS A 258 38.60 -35.49 -4.24
C LYS A 258 39.69 -34.78 -5.04
N LEU A 259 40.02 -33.53 -4.68
CA LEU A 259 40.89 -32.63 -5.46
C LEU A 259 40.40 -32.45 -6.90
N ASP A 260 39.08 -32.51 -7.10
CA ASP A 260 38.44 -32.23 -8.39
C ASP A 260 38.20 -30.73 -8.52
N ASP A 261 39.26 -30.01 -8.92
CA ASP A 261 39.24 -28.56 -9.05
C ASP A 261 38.25 -28.09 -10.14
N ASP A 262 38.06 -28.88 -11.20
CA ASP A 262 37.12 -28.55 -12.29
C ASP A 262 35.67 -28.59 -11.80
N GLY A 263 35.32 -29.56 -10.96
CA GLY A 263 34.00 -29.65 -10.34
C GLY A 263 33.77 -28.63 -9.22
N ALA A 264 34.80 -28.32 -8.42
CA ALA A 264 34.68 -27.39 -7.29
C ALA A 264 34.61 -25.92 -7.72
N ARG A 265 35.39 -25.52 -8.74
CA ARG A 265 35.52 -24.13 -9.20
C ARG A 265 34.18 -23.41 -9.41
N PRO A 266 33.21 -23.91 -10.20
CA PRO A 266 31.97 -23.16 -10.46
C PRO A 266 31.10 -22.96 -9.21
N LEU A 267 31.20 -23.85 -8.23
CA LEU A 267 30.46 -23.72 -6.96
C LEU A 267 31.10 -22.68 -6.05
N LEU A 268 32.43 -22.66 -5.98
CA LEU A 268 33.17 -21.63 -5.23
C LEU A 268 33.02 -20.24 -5.84
N GLU A 269 32.98 -20.14 -7.19
CA GLU A 269 32.73 -18.87 -7.88
C GLU A 269 31.33 -18.34 -7.56
N ARG A 270 30.29 -19.17 -7.66
CA ARG A 270 28.93 -18.79 -7.23
C ARG A 270 28.86 -18.43 -5.75
N CYS A 271 29.59 -19.15 -4.89
CA CYS A 271 29.65 -18.85 -3.47
C CYS A 271 30.19 -17.44 -3.21
N LEU A 272 31.26 -17.05 -3.91
CA LEU A 272 31.87 -15.73 -3.82
C LEU A 272 31.06 -14.65 -4.55
N GLU A 273 30.23 -15.01 -5.54
CA GLU A 273 29.23 -14.11 -6.12
C GLU A 273 28.10 -13.82 -5.13
N ALA A 274 27.66 -14.82 -4.36
CA ALA A 274 26.61 -14.69 -3.36
C ALA A 274 27.11 -13.92 -2.11
N ASP A 275 28.30 -14.24 -1.62
CA ASP A 275 28.97 -13.52 -0.54
C ASP A 275 30.49 -13.44 -0.80
N PRO A 276 30.99 -12.28 -1.27
CA PRO A 276 32.42 -12.05 -1.51
C PRO A 276 33.29 -12.15 -0.27
N ASP A 277 32.71 -12.01 0.93
CA ASP A 277 33.40 -12.05 2.21
C ASP A 277 33.27 -13.44 2.88
N PHE A 278 32.65 -14.43 2.23
CA PHE A 278 32.46 -15.77 2.80
C PHE A 278 33.82 -16.46 3.02
N PRO A 279 34.25 -16.70 4.28
CA PRO A 279 35.63 -17.08 4.56
C PRO A 279 36.04 -18.42 3.91
N GLN A 280 35.19 -19.44 4.03
CA GLN A 280 35.50 -20.79 3.57
C GLN A 280 35.70 -20.83 2.05
N CYS A 281 34.89 -20.09 1.29
CA CYS A 281 35.05 -20.02 -0.16
C CYS A 281 36.26 -19.18 -0.58
N ASN A 282 36.60 -18.11 0.16
CA ASN A 282 37.84 -17.37 -0.07
C ASN A 282 39.07 -18.26 0.13
N PHE A 283 39.10 -19.04 1.22
CA PHE A 283 40.20 -19.97 1.48
C PHE A 283 40.29 -21.06 0.40
N GLU A 284 39.21 -21.78 0.15
CA GLU A 284 39.22 -22.91 -0.79
C GLU A 284 39.46 -22.48 -2.23
N TYR A 285 38.93 -21.33 -2.65
CA TYR A 285 39.21 -20.78 -3.97
C TYR A 285 40.67 -20.35 -4.10
N GLY A 286 41.24 -19.73 -3.07
CA GLY A 286 42.68 -19.42 -3.02
C GLY A 286 43.55 -20.68 -3.14
N MET A 287 43.20 -21.75 -2.43
CA MET A 287 43.89 -23.04 -2.50
C MET A 287 43.71 -23.73 -3.86
N LEU A 288 42.54 -23.60 -4.49
CA LEU A 288 42.29 -24.10 -5.85
C LEU A 288 43.12 -23.34 -6.89
N LEU A 289 43.20 -22.01 -6.80
CA LEU A 289 44.04 -21.19 -7.67
C LEU A 289 45.52 -21.56 -7.53
N LEU A 290 45.98 -21.82 -6.31
CA LEU A 290 47.33 -22.30 -6.04
C LEU A 290 47.61 -23.64 -6.76
N ARG A 291 46.72 -24.62 -6.62
CA ARG A 291 46.86 -25.93 -7.29
C ARG A 291 46.85 -25.82 -8.81
N THR A 292 46.07 -24.88 -9.35
CA THR A 292 45.92 -24.65 -10.80
C THR A 292 46.95 -23.68 -11.39
N GLY A 293 47.86 -23.13 -10.57
CA GLY A 293 49.01 -22.36 -11.02
C GLY A 293 48.86 -20.83 -10.98
N ASP A 294 47.70 -20.31 -10.59
CA ASP A 294 47.47 -18.87 -10.46
C ASP A 294 47.88 -18.37 -9.07
N MET A 295 49.19 -18.14 -8.91
CA MET A 295 49.79 -17.72 -7.64
C MET A 295 49.29 -16.33 -7.20
N ALA A 296 49.06 -15.42 -8.16
CA ALA A 296 48.62 -14.06 -7.87
C ALA A 296 47.17 -14.03 -7.40
N GLY A 297 46.29 -14.78 -8.07
CA GLY A 297 44.92 -14.99 -7.64
C GLY A 297 44.86 -15.68 -6.28
N ALA A 298 45.62 -16.76 -6.10
CA ALA A 298 45.68 -17.50 -4.83
C ALA A 298 46.01 -16.57 -3.64
N LYS A 299 47.02 -15.72 -3.80
CA LYS A 299 47.41 -14.75 -2.77
C LYS A 299 46.28 -13.78 -2.44
N THR A 300 45.60 -13.26 -3.47
CA THR A 300 44.49 -12.31 -3.29
C THR A 300 43.38 -12.89 -2.42
N TYR A 301 42.93 -14.11 -2.71
CA TYR A 301 41.82 -14.74 -1.98
C TYR A 301 42.24 -15.25 -0.59
N LEU A 302 43.49 -15.70 -0.41
CA LEU A 302 44.00 -16.07 0.91
C LEU A 302 44.20 -14.85 1.82
N GLU A 303 44.64 -13.70 1.28
CA GLU A 303 44.69 -12.43 2.02
C GLU A 303 43.28 -11.97 2.41
N LYS A 304 42.30 -12.13 1.51
CA LYS A 304 40.90 -11.83 1.80
C LYS A 304 40.34 -12.70 2.91
N TYR A 305 40.61 -14.01 2.89
CA TYR A 305 40.25 -14.92 3.98
C TYR A 305 40.80 -14.45 5.34
N LEU A 306 42.06 -14.01 5.39
CA LEU A 306 42.68 -13.50 6.63
C LEU A 306 42.11 -12.15 7.07
N GLU A 307 41.56 -11.34 6.16
CA GLU A 307 40.83 -10.12 6.50
C GLU A 307 39.50 -10.43 7.21
N VAL A 308 38.74 -11.38 6.67
CA VAL A 308 37.38 -11.70 7.15
C VAL A 308 37.37 -12.67 8.32
N ALA A 309 38.36 -13.56 8.41
CA ALA A 309 38.48 -14.59 9.44
C ALA A 309 39.95 -14.71 9.94
N PRO A 310 40.50 -13.66 10.58
CA PRO A 310 41.90 -13.66 11.04
C PRO A 310 42.23 -14.76 12.05
N ASP A 311 41.24 -15.20 12.82
CA ASP A 311 41.36 -16.29 13.80
C ASP A 311 40.65 -17.58 13.33
N GLY A 312 40.34 -17.68 12.04
CA GLY A 312 39.68 -18.83 11.44
C GLY A 312 40.54 -20.11 11.48
N PRO A 313 39.93 -21.30 11.34
CA PRO A 313 40.62 -22.60 11.46
C PRO A 313 41.81 -22.73 10.50
N ASP A 314 41.72 -22.13 9.31
CA ASP A 314 42.74 -22.19 8.27
C ASP A 314 43.70 -20.99 8.24
N ALA A 315 43.62 -20.08 9.23
CA ALA A 315 44.42 -18.85 9.25
C ALA A 315 45.92 -19.11 9.22
N ALA A 316 46.39 -20.08 10.01
CA ALA A 316 47.80 -20.47 10.02
C ALA A 316 48.26 -21.02 8.65
N THR A 317 47.41 -21.82 8.00
CA THR A 317 47.67 -22.38 6.66
C THR A 317 47.73 -21.29 5.61
N ALA A 318 46.79 -20.34 5.63
CA ALA A 318 46.76 -19.21 4.70
C ALA A 318 48.01 -18.33 4.84
N VAL A 319 48.39 -17.96 6.08
CA VAL A 319 49.60 -17.18 6.35
C VAL A 319 50.85 -17.88 5.84
N GLU A 320 50.98 -19.17 6.11
CA GLU A 320 52.16 -19.93 5.66
C GLU A 320 52.20 -20.02 4.13
N THR A 321 51.06 -20.28 3.49
CA THR A 321 50.94 -20.40 2.04
C THR A 321 51.34 -19.10 1.33
N ILE A 322 50.83 -17.95 1.80
CA ILE A 322 51.12 -16.63 1.23
C ILE A 322 52.63 -16.30 1.21
N LYS A 323 53.43 -16.81 2.15
CA LYS A 323 54.88 -16.57 2.17
C LYS A 323 55.60 -17.12 0.94
N TYR A 324 55.01 -18.11 0.27
CA TYR A 324 55.59 -18.77 -0.91
C TYR A 324 54.92 -18.31 -2.23
N LEU A 325 53.99 -17.35 -2.19
CA LEU A 325 53.30 -16.74 -3.34
C LEU A 325 53.82 -15.32 -3.64
#